data_AF-A0A3L7VA96-F1
#
_entry.id   AF-A0A3L7VA96-F1
#
_cell.length_a   1.000
_cell.length_b   1.000
_cell.length_c   1.000
_cell.angle_alpha   90.00
_cell.angle_beta   90.00
_cell.angle_gamma   90.00
#
_symmetry.space_group_name_H-M   'P 1'
#
loop_
_entity.id
_entity.type
_entity.pdbx_description
1 polymer ?
#
loop_
_entity_poly.entity_id
_entity_poly.type
_entity_poly.pdbx_seq_one_letter_code
_entity_poly.pdbx_strand_id
1 'polypeptide(L)'
;MVLAKKTQRDKDWPMIRRLVEAHYDENQDAPNDAMIYFWLRESRTPSMLAELLHRFPERIAAIASSRPWLESIGIKDIKHIEYLLRQEEDAQRLADEEYWKPLKAELEHLRLNRHRRK
;
A
#
# COMPACT_ATOMS: atom_id res chain seq x y z
N MET A 1 -13.10 -22.09 -13.32
CA MET A 1 -12.73 -21.12 -12.28
C MET A 1 -12.14 -19.90 -12.95
N VAL A 2 -12.87 -18.80 -13.02
CA VAL A 2 -12.39 -17.55 -13.61
C VAL A 2 -11.50 -16.88 -12.56
N LEU A 3 -10.18 -17.04 -12.66
CA LEU A 3 -9.22 -16.27 -11.87
C LEU A 3 -9.34 -14.82 -12.33
N ALA A 4 -10.08 -14.04 -11.56
CA ALA A 4 -10.36 -12.65 -11.80
C ALA A 4 -9.05 -11.91 -12.09
N LYS A 5 -9.07 -11.20 -13.21
CA LYS A 5 -8.11 -10.24 -13.73
C LYS A 5 -7.44 -9.49 -12.57
N LYS A 6 -6.25 -9.93 -12.12
CA LYS A 6 -5.44 -9.18 -11.16
C LYS A 6 -5.12 -7.87 -11.88
N THR A 7 -5.81 -6.80 -11.53
CA THR A 7 -5.54 -5.49 -12.12
C THR A 7 -4.18 -5.03 -11.61
N GLN A 8 -3.40 -4.44 -12.50
CA GLN A 8 -2.09 -3.89 -12.21
C GLN A 8 -2.23 -2.87 -11.05
N ARG A 9 -1.73 -3.22 -9.86
CA ARG A 9 -1.95 -2.52 -8.58
C ARG A 9 -1.42 -1.08 -8.55
N ASP A 10 -0.58 -0.70 -9.50
CA ASP A 10 -0.16 0.69 -9.71
C ASP A 10 -1.34 1.67 -9.78
N LYS A 11 -2.46 1.24 -10.38
CA LYS A 11 -3.65 2.09 -10.50
C LYS A 11 -4.46 2.18 -9.21
N ASP A 12 -4.30 1.20 -8.33
CA ASP A 12 -5.05 1.12 -7.08
C ASP A 12 -4.41 1.98 -6.00
N TRP A 13 -3.11 2.29 -6.09
CA TRP A 13 -2.40 3.10 -5.09
C TRP A 13 -3.04 4.47 -4.80
N PRO A 14 -3.33 5.33 -5.80
CA PRO A 14 -4.02 6.59 -5.55
C PRO A 14 -5.48 6.40 -5.11
N MET A 15 -6.10 5.27 -5.45
CA MET A 15 -7.47 4.97 -5.04
C MET A 15 -7.53 4.58 -3.56
N ILE A 16 -6.67 3.65 -3.13
CA ILE A 16 -6.60 3.21 -1.74
C ILE A 16 -6.21 4.39 -0.84
N ARG A 17 -5.25 5.22 -1.28
CA ARG A 17 -4.91 6.45 -0.56
C ARG A 17 -6.15 7.31 -0.29
N ARG A 18 -6.94 7.61 -1.32
CA ARG A 18 -8.15 8.43 -1.19
C ARG A 18 -9.21 7.79 -0.28
N LEU A 19 -9.39 6.49 -0.36
CA LEU A 19 -10.33 5.76 0.50
C LEU A 19 -9.93 5.83 1.98
N VAL A 20 -8.63 5.70 2.26
CA VAL A 20 -8.10 5.80 3.63
C VAL A 20 -8.21 7.23 4.16
N GLU A 21 -7.90 8.24 3.33
CA GLU A 21 -8.07 9.66 3.67
C GLU A 21 -9.55 9.98 3.98
N ALA A 22 -10.47 9.60 3.11
CA ALA A 22 -11.90 9.82 3.32
C ALA A 22 -12.41 9.14 4.59
N HIS A 23 -12.02 7.88 4.83
CA HIS A 23 -12.41 7.16 6.04
C HIS A 23 -11.84 7.82 7.31
N TYR A 24 -10.63 8.38 7.24
CA TYR A 24 -10.07 9.15 8.36
C TYR A 24 -10.88 10.41 8.61
N ASP A 25 -11.11 11.21 7.58
CA ASP A 25 -11.85 12.48 7.70
C ASP A 25 -13.24 12.28 8.31
N GLU A 26 -13.93 11.19 7.95
CA GLU A 26 -15.26 10.83 8.45
C GLU A 26 -15.28 10.31 9.90
N ASN A 27 -14.19 9.73 10.41
CA ASN A 27 -14.20 8.99 11.69
C ASN A 27 -13.17 9.50 12.71
N GLN A 28 -12.40 10.55 12.40
CA GLN A 28 -11.32 11.07 13.25
C GLN A 28 -11.79 11.65 14.59
N ASP A 29 -13.07 12.01 14.73
CA ASP A 29 -13.62 12.62 15.94
C ASP A 29 -13.81 11.60 17.08
N ALA A 30 -14.14 10.35 16.76
CA ALA A 30 -14.36 9.28 17.74
C ALA A 30 -13.84 7.93 17.21
N PRO A 31 -12.53 7.79 16.98
CA PRO A 31 -11.96 6.58 16.39
C PRO A 31 -11.93 5.42 17.39
N ASN A 32 -12.22 4.22 16.90
CA ASN A 32 -11.98 2.99 17.66
C ASN A 32 -10.57 2.43 17.36
N ASP A 33 -10.12 1.48 18.18
CA ASP A 33 -8.78 0.90 18.03
C ASP A 33 -8.56 0.24 16.67
N ALA A 34 -9.57 -0.44 16.11
CA ALA A 34 -9.46 -1.08 14.80
C ALA A 34 -9.26 -0.06 13.68
N MET A 35 -9.92 1.10 13.76
CA MET A 35 -9.75 2.21 12.81
C MET A 35 -8.35 2.80 12.91
N ILE A 36 -7.84 3.03 14.13
CA ILE A 36 -6.49 3.55 14.35
C ILE A 36 -5.45 2.61 13.76
N TYR A 37 -5.58 1.30 14.04
CA TYR A 37 -4.66 0.31 13.50
C TYR A 37 -4.74 0.23 11.97
N PHE A 38 -5.96 0.31 11.42
CA PHE A 38 -6.16 0.36 9.98
C PHE A 38 -5.47 1.58 9.35
N TRP A 39 -5.61 2.77 9.93
CA TRP A 39 -4.99 3.98 9.39
C TRP A 39 -3.47 3.97 9.50
N LEU A 40 -2.89 3.54 10.63
CA LEU A 40 -1.44 3.42 10.79
C LEU A 40 -0.84 2.42 9.79
N ARG A 41 -1.57 1.34 9.49
CA ARG A 41 -1.13 0.31 8.54
C ARG A 41 -1.28 0.75 7.08
N GLU A 42 -2.42 1.34 6.72
CA GLU A 42 -2.80 1.59 5.33
C GLU A 42 -2.59 3.05 4.87
N SER A 43 -2.26 3.97 5.77
CA SER A 43 -2.01 5.36 5.39
C SER A 43 -0.81 5.46 4.45
N ARG A 44 -1.07 6.12 3.33
CA ARG A 44 -0.11 6.41 2.25
C ARG A 44 0.13 7.92 2.12
N THR A 45 -0.30 8.68 3.11
CA THR A 45 -0.25 10.15 3.11
C THR A 45 0.70 10.62 4.21
N PRO A 46 1.84 11.23 3.85
CA PRO A 46 2.88 11.56 4.82
C PRO A 46 2.39 12.42 5.99
N SER A 47 1.57 13.44 5.70
CA SER A 47 1.02 14.36 6.71
C SER A 47 0.07 13.66 7.68
N MET A 48 -0.90 12.89 7.16
CA MET A 48 -1.84 12.12 7.96
C MET A 48 -1.13 11.06 8.81
N LEU A 49 -0.12 10.38 8.24
CA LEU A 49 0.65 9.40 9.00
C LEU A 49 1.46 10.06 10.12
N ALA A 50 2.10 11.21 9.87
CA ALA A 50 2.78 11.98 10.92
C ALA A 50 1.83 12.37 12.05
N GLU A 51 0.62 12.81 11.71
CA GLU A 51 -0.43 13.14 12.68
C GLU A 51 -0.84 11.92 13.51
N LEU A 52 -1.10 10.77 12.87
CA LEU A 52 -1.46 9.52 13.56
C LEU A 52 -0.36 9.04 14.50
N LEU A 53 0.91 9.12 14.06
CA LEU A 53 2.06 8.79 14.89
C LEU A 53 2.19 9.71 16.10
N HIS A 54 1.80 10.98 15.95
CA HIS A 54 1.78 11.93 17.07
C HIS A 54 0.60 11.69 18.01
N ARG A 55 -0.57 11.36 17.46
CA ARG A 55 -1.83 11.22 18.20
C ARG A 55 -1.94 9.89 18.95
N PHE A 56 -1.32 8.82 18.43
CA PHE A 56 -1.42 7.45 18.97
C PHE A 56 -0.06 6.74 19.08
N PRO A 57 0.93 7.30 19.78
CA PRO A 57 2.27 6.71 19.89
C PRO A 57 2.28 5.30 20.52
N GLU A 58 1.35 5.02 21.44
CA GLU A 58 1.20 3.73 22.11
C GLU A 58 0.73 2.60 21.18
N ARG A 59 0.15 2.95 20.02
CA ARG A 59 -0.35 1.98 19.03
C ARG A 59 0.72 1.57 18.02
N ILE A 60 1.85 2.29 17.95
CA ILE A 60 2.93 2.05 16.98
C ILE A 60 3.55 0.66 17.16
N ALA A 61 3.84 0.28 18.41
CA ALA A 61 4.49 -1.00 18.73
C ALA A 61 3.68 -2.22 18.25
N ALA A 62 2.34 -2.11 18.20
CA ALA A 62 1.48 -3.19 17.71
C ALA A 62 1.57 -3.36 16.18
N ILE A 63 1.91 -2.31 15.44
CA ILE A 63 1.97 -2.31 13.96
C ILE A 63 3.38 -2.51 13.43
N ALA A 64 4.40 -2.33 14.26
CA ALA A 64 5.80 -2.56 13.93
C ALA A 64 6.05 -3.90 13.22
N SER A 65 5.32 -4.96 13.59
CA SER A 65 5.39 -6.26 12.92
C SER A 65 5.04 -6.22 11.42
N SER A 66 4.09 -5.36 11.03
CA SER A 66 3.65 -5.17 9.64
C SER A 66 4.37 -4.03 8.93
N ARG A 67 4.84 -3.03 9.68
CA ARG A 67 5.47 -1.82 9.16
C ARG A 67 6.63 -1.37 10.07
N PRO A 68 7.79 -2.06 10.00
CA PRO A 68 8.86 -1.92 10.99
C PRO A 68 9.47 -0.53 11.07
N TRP A 69 9.49 0.21 9.95
CA TRP A 69 10.09 1.54 9.90
C TRP A 69 9.31 2.59 10.73
N LEU A 70 8.05 2.34 11.10
CA LEU A 70 7.27 3.25 11.94
C LEU A 70 7.88 3.43 13.34
N GLU A 71 8.55 2.41 13.89
CA GLU A 71 9.24 2.53 15.18
C GLU A 71 10.49 3.41 15.11
N SER A 72 11.16 3.40 13.96
CA SER A 72 12.42 4.12 13.76
C SER A 72 12.25 5.59 13.42
N ILE A 73 11.02 6.03 13.16
CA ILE A 73 10.75 7.35 12.60
C ILE A 73 10.58 8.41 13.69
N GLY A 74 11.27 9.53 13.55
CA GLY A 74 10.98 10.72 14.33
C GLY A 74 9.67 11.35 13.85
N ILE A 75 8.70 11.52 14.76
CA ILE A 75 7.33 12.01 14.51
C ILE A 75 7.25 13.33 13.71
N LYS A 76 8.35 14.09 13.59
CA LYS A 76 8.41 15.41 12.94
C LYS A 76 9.01 15.44 11.53
N ASP A 77 9.54 14.33 11.01
CA ASP A 77 10.21 14.34 9.70
C ASP A 77 9.29 13.84 8.57
N ILE A 78 8.43 14.74 8.09
CA ILE A 78 7.49 14.47 6.98
C ILE A 78 8.24 14.05 5.70
N LYS A 79 9.42 14.63 5.44
CA LYS A 79 10.21 14.27 4.25
C LYS A 79 10.75 12.85 4.35
N HIS A 80 11.18 12.44 5.54
CA HIS A 80 11.62 11.09 5.79
C HIS A 80 10.46 10.08 5.72
N ILE A 81 9.28 10.44 6.23
CA ILE A 81 8.05 9.64 6.04
C ILE A 81 7.74 9.48 4.55
N GLU A 82 7.79 10.55 3.76
CA GLU A 82 7.54 10.48 2.32
C GLU A 82 8.55 9.58 1.60
N TYR A 83 9.83 9.67 1.97
CA TYR A 83 10.88 8.81 1.42
C TYR A 83 10.61 7.33 1.71
N LEU A 84 10.22 6.99 2.94
CA LEU A 84 9.93 5.61 3.33
C LEU A 84 8.66 5.07 2.66
N LEU A 85 7.62 5.89 2.53
CA LEU A 85 6.42 5.52 1.78
C LEU A 85 6.72 5.23 0.30
N ARG A 86 7.60 6.01 -0.32
CA ARG A 86 8.05 5.77 -1.71
C ARG A 86 8.85 4.48 -1.82
N GLN A 87 9.75 4.19 -0.87
CA GLN A 87 10.50 2.93 -0.83
C GLN A 87 9.57 1.72 -0.72
N GLU A 88 8.53 1.79 0.11
CA GLU A 88 7.51 0.72 0.18
C GLU A 88 6.76 0.55 -1.13
N GLU A 89 6.36 1.66 -1.76
CA GLU A 89 5.67 1.63 -3.05
C GLU A 89 6.56 1.00 -4.13
N ASP A 90 7.82 1.42 -4.22
CA ASP A 90 8.79 0.90 -5.20
C ASP A 90 9.06 -0.59 -4.99
N ALA A 91 9.22 -1.04 -3.74
CA ALA A 91 9.39 -2.45 -3.41
C ALA A 91 8.18 -3.30 -3.83
N GLN A 92 6.96 -2.78 -3.62
CA GLN A 92 5.74 -3.45 -4.05
C GLN A 92 5.61 -3.48 -5.57
N ARG A 93 5.98 -2.41 -6.27
CA ARG A 93 6.02 -2.39 -7.74
C ARG A 93 7.00 -3.40 -8.30
N LEU A 94 8.20 -3.52 -7.72
CA LEU A 94 9.21 -4.50 -8.11
C LEU A 94 8.68 -5.93 -7.94
N ALA A 95 8.09 -6.24 -6.78
CA ALA A 95 7.51 -7.57 -6.52
C ALA A 95 6.34 -7.91 -7.46
N ASP A 96 5.49 -6.93 -7.77
CA ASP A 96 4.44 -7.12 -8.76
C ASP A 96 5.05 -7.33 -10.16
N GLU A 97 6.05 -6.55 -10.58
CA GLU A 97 6.73 -6.74 -11.87
C GLU A 97 7.29 -8.16 -12.01
N GLU A 98 7.99 -8.65 -10.98
CA GLU A 98 8.52 -10.03 -10.93
C GLU A 98 7.40 -11.07 -11.04
N TYR A 99 6.28 -10.87 -10.34
CA TYR A 99 5.12 -11.75 -10.43
C TYR A 99 4.48 -11.75 -11.83
N TRP A 100 4.43 -10.60 -12.50
CA TRP A 100 3.78 -10.44 -13.80
C TRP A 100 4.65 -10.89 -14.99
N LYS A 101 5.98 -10.85 -14.88
CA LYS A 101 6.92 -11.30 -15.91
C LYS A 101 6.60 -12.71 -16.47
N PRO A 102 6.48 -13.77 -15.64
CA PRO A 102 6.20 -15.11 -16.16
C PRO A 102 4.80 -15.22 -16.78
N LEU A 103 3.79 -14.59 -16.16
CA LEU A 103 2.42 -14.65 -16.66
C LEU A 103 2.25 -13.97 -18.03
N LYS A 104 2.97 -12.86 -18.26
CA LYS A 104 3.01 -12.21 -19.57
C LYS A 104 3.69 -13.08 -20.62
N ALA A 105 4.76 -13.79 -20.26
CA ALA A 105 5.44 -14.72 -21.16
C ALA A 105 4.52 -15.88 -21.59
N GLU A 106 3.76 -16.46 -20.65
CA GLU A 106 2.77 -17.51 -20.95
C GLU A 106 1.66 -17.02 -21.90
N LEU A 107 1.13 -15.81 -21.65
CA LEU A 107 0.13 -15.21 -22.53
C LEU A 107 0.66 -14.95 -23.94
N GLU A 108 1.93 -14.55 -24.08
CA GLU A 108 2.57 -14.36 -25.38
C GLU A 108 2.73 -15.69 -26.12
N HIS A 109 3.13 -16.77 -25.43
CA HIS A 109 3.16 -18.11 -26.00
C HIS A 109 1.79 -18.57 -26.51
N LEU A 110 0.71 -18.28 -25.77
CA LEU A 110 -0.65 -18.60 -26.21
C LEU A 110 -1.09 -17.77 -27.43
N ARG A 111 -0.69 -16.49 -27.51
CA ARG A 111 -0.98 -15.63 -28.68
C ARG A 111 -0.29 -16.14 -29.94
N LEU A 112 0.99 -16.51 -29.84
CA LEU A 112 1.79 -17.03 -30.95
C LEU A 112 1.24 -18.39 -31.44
N ASN A 113 0.87 -19.28 -30.51
CA ASN A 113 0.29 -20.58 -30.87
C ASN A 113 -1.10 -20.47 -31.52
N ARG A 114 -1.86 -19.42 -31.21
CA ARG A 114 -3.16 -19.15 -31.85
C ARG A 114 -3.00 -18.63 -33.28
N HIS A 115 -1.93 -17.90 -33.58
CA HIS A 115 -1.62 -17.44 -34.94
C HIS A 115 -1.07 -18.56 -35.84
N ARG A 116 -0.43 -19.58 -35.26
CA ARG A 116 0.12 -20.74 -36.00
C ARG A 116 -0.91 -21.82 -36.38
N ARG A 117 -2.14 -21.74 -35.88
CA ARG A 117 -3.24 -22.71 -36.14
C ARG A 117 -4.23 -22.23 -37.22
N LYS A 118 -3.85 -21.25 -38.04
CA LYS A 118 -4.64 -20.80 -39.20
C LYS A 118 -3.92 -21.16 -40.49
#